data_AF-A0A7R8V9M5-F1
#
_entry.id   AF-A0A7R8V9M5-F1
#
_cell.length_a   1.000
_cell.length_b   1.000
_cell.length_c   1.000
_cell.angle_alpha   90.00
_cell.angle_beta   90.00
_cell.angle_gamma   90.00
#
_symmetry.space_group_name_H-M   'P 1'
#
loop_
_entity.id
_entity.type
_entity.pdbx_description
1 polymer ?
#
loop_
_entity_poly.entity_id
_entity_poly.type
_entity_poly.pdbx_seq_one_letter_code
_entity_poly.pdbx_strand_id
1 'polypeptide(L)'
;MPKASKDLVNVLDGVMINHDPYGVVLVIGTWNYPYLITLGPVAGAISAGNTVIIKPSEVAPATAALIAKLIPKYLDPTCYTVLLGGVKETTQLLKERFDYIFYTGSTNVGKIIHKAANEYLVPTTLELGGKSPVYLDSTVDMEVAVKRILWGKCANAGQTCVAPDYLMCSKQVQSEFVAKAKTILREWYGKNVKGSPDLGRIVSDTHYKRLVEFLSNGTVAVGGETDASERFIGPTILVNVKPSDPVMQEEIFGPILPILVVEDMFEAVKIINSREHPLALYIFSKDKSVQNLFTTQTTSGSVTINETLQQLCVHELPFGGVGQSGMGAYHGKYSFDTFTHSKSVFVKDYNAIGEKLASSRYPPYSEKKLSFITFLMKKRRSLSLKYLPHAIFFALGIAATFAGKAIAKAEEEASALQTEIDFEKKRLKQM
;
A
#
# COMPACT_ATOMS: atom_id res chain seq x y z
N MET A 1 11.70 15.04 -13.42
CA MET A 1 10.33 14.59 -13.72
C MET A 1 10.39 13.27 -14.47
N PRO A 2 9.59 12.26 -14.08
CA PRO A 2 9.50 11.04 -14.88
C PRO A 2 8.99 11.41 -16.28
N LYS A 3 9.75 11.06 -17.31
CA LYS A 3 9.29 11.22 -18.71
C LYS A 3 8.23 10.15 -18.96
N ALA A 4 7.01 10.56 -19.29
CA ALA A 4 6.00 9.62 -19.74
C ALA A 4 6.48 8.92 -21.03
N SER A 5 6.14 7.64 -21.18
CA SER A 5 6.49 6.90 -22.39
C SER A 5 5.78 7.50 -23.60
N LYS A 6 6.52 7.68 -24.70
CA LYS A 6 5.96 8.20 -25.96
C LYS A 6 5.63 7.05 -26.91
N ASP A 7 4.47 7.13 -27.54
CA ASP A 7 4.15 6.31 -28.71
C ASP A 7 4.75 6.92 -29.98
N LEU A 8 4.82 6.13 -31.07
CA LEU A 8 5.39 6.58 -32.35
C LEU A 8 4.71 7.85 -32.87
N VAL A 9 3.40 7.96 -32.69
CA VAL A 9 2.60 9.13 -33.09
C VAL A 9 3.04 10.42 -32.38
N ASN A 10 3.64 10.31 -31.19
CA ASN A 10 4.05 11.43 -30.36
C ASN A 10 5.57 11.48 -30.14
N VAL A 11 6.37 10.78 -30.95
CA VAL A 11 7.82 10.61 -30.72
C VAL A 11 8.57 11.96 -30.70
N LEU A 12 8.11 12.91 -31.53
CA LEU A 12 8.65 14.26 -31.64
C LEU A 12 8.09 15.23 -30.59
N ASP A 13 7.01 14.86 -29.89
CA ASP A 13 6.30 15.76 -28.97
C ASP A 13 6.89 15.70 -27.55
N GLY A 14 6.88 16.81 -26.82
CA GLY A 14 7.18 16.83 -25.39
C GLY A 14 6.04 16.22 -24.58
N VAL A 15 6.33 15.23 -23.74
CA VAL A 15 5.34 14.60 -22.86
C VAL A 15 5.89 14.59 -21.43
N MET A 16 5.20 15.27 -20.52
CA MET A 16 5.63 15.47 -19.13
C MET A 16 4.44 15.32 -18.18
N ILE A 17 4.74 14.93 -16.95
CA ILE A 17 3.79 14.95 -15.83
C ILE A 17 4.36 15.92 -14.79
N ASN A 18 3.62 16.98 -14.52
CA ASN A 18 3.89 17.93 -13.45
C ASN A 18 3.07 17.55 -12.22
N HIS A 19 3.62 17.81 -11.03
CA HIS A 19 2.94 17.56 -9.77
C HIS A 19 2.70 18.92 -9.10
N ASP A 20 1.47 19.41 -9.21
CA ASP A 20 1.09 20.70 -8.65
C ASP A 20 0.44 20.47 -7.28
N PRO A 21 0.68 21.33 -6.26
CA PRO A 21 -0.07 21.25 -5.00
C PRO A 21 -1.56 21.42 -5.26
N TYR A 22 -2.39 20.79 -4.42
CA TYR A 22 -3.84 21.02 -4.44
C TYR A 22 -4.19 22.43 -3.96
N GLY A 23 -3.59 22.90 -2.86
CA GLY A 23 -3.84 24.21 -2.26
C GLY A 23 -3.95 24.13 -0.75
N VAL A 24 -5.17 24.25 -0.20
CA VAL A 24 -5.47 24.13 1.23
C VAL A 24 -5.92 22.72 1.56
N VAL A 25 -5.12 22.01 2.37
CA VAL A 25 -5.41 20.65 2.82
C VAL A 25 -5.99 20.69 4.24
N LEU A 26 -7.09 19.98 4.48
CA LEU A 26 -7.58 19.71 5.83
C LEU A 26 -7.09 18.32 6.28
N VAL A 27 -6.35 18.26 7.39
CA VAL A 27 -5.97 16.99 8.03
C VAL A 27 -6.72 16.83 9.34
N ILE A 28 -7.62 15.84 9.42
CA ILE A 28 -8.36 15.48 10.62
C ILE A 28 -7.73 14.22 11.22
N GLY A 29 -7.04 14.40 12.35
CA GLY A 29 -6.37 13.33 13.07
C GLY A 29 -7.30 12.56 14.01
N THR A 30 -6.86 11.38 14.43
CA THR A 30 -7.54 10.54 15.43
C THR A 30 -6.76 10.50 16.76
N TRP A 31 -7.27 9.78 17.75
CA TRP A 31 -6.82 9.81 19.13
C TRP A 31 -5.88 8.69 19.55
N ASN A 32 -5.84 7.57 18.83
CA ASN A 32 -5.13 6.37 19.30
C ASN A 32 -3.61 6.47 19.11
N TYR A 33 -3.14 7.12 18.04
CA TYR A 33 -1.76 7.56 17.87
C TYR A 33 -1.74 9.05 17.48
N PRO A 34 -2.09 9.94 18.44
CA PRO A 34 -2.56 11.29 18.14
C PRO A 34 -1.47 12.22 17.61
N TYR A 35 -0.20 11.86 17.81
CA TYR A 35 0.94 12.55 17.21
C TYR A 35 1.19 12.06 15.78
N LEU A 36 1.45 10.76 15.62
CA LEU A 36 1.88 10.16 14.35
C LEU A 36 0.80 10.30 13.27
N ILE A 37 -0.46 9.96 13.59
CA ILE A 37 -1.54 9.96 12.61
C ILE A 37 -1.98 11.39 12.25
N THR A 38 -1.79 12.36 13.14
CA THR A 38 -2.08 13.76 12.82
C THR A 38 -0.96 14.37 11.99
N LEU A 39 0.31 14.23 12.40
CA LEU A 39 1.41 14.97 11.79
C LEU A 39 2.07 14.25 10.60
N GLY A 40 1.94 12.93 10.48
CA GLY A 40 2.44 12.18 9.32
C GLY A 40 1.84 12.67 7.98
N PRO A 41 0.51 12.75 7.85
CA PRO A 41 -0.14 13.33 6.67
C PRO A 41 0.19 14.81 6.46
N VAL A 42 0.32 15.60 7.55
CA VAL A 42 0.73 17.01 7.47
C VAL A 42 2.11 17.15 6.84
N ALA A 43 3.09 16.33 7.25
CA ALA A 43 4.42 16.34 6.65
C ALA A 43 4.36 16.01 5.14
N GLY A 44 3.51 15.04 4.76
CA GLY A 44 3.19 14.75 3.37
C GLY A 44 2.68 15.96 2.59
N ALA A 45 1.63 16.61 3.11
CA ALA A 45 1.00 17.77 2.48
C ALA A 45 1.97 18.96 2.32
N ILE A 46 2.81 19.20 3.34
CA ILE A 46 3.89 20.21 3.29
C ILE A 46 4.89 19.89 2.17
N SER A 47 5.36 18.64 2.09
CA SER A 47 6.32 18.23 1.06
C SER A 47 5.77 18.37 -0.37
N ALA A 48 4.44 18.29 -0.52
CA ALA A 48 3.73 18.51 -1.77
C ALA A 48 3.47 20.00 -2.08
N GLY A 49 3.84 20.92 -1.18
CA GLY A 49 3.70 22.37 -1.38
C GLY A 49 2.33 22.95 -0.98
N ASN A 50 1.57 22.24 -0.15
CA ASN A 50 0.25 22.69 0.31
C ASN A 50 0.34 23.52 1.60
N THR A 51 -0.69 24.35 1.81
CA THR A 51 -1.04 24.87 3.15
C THR A 51 -1.93 23.86 3.87
N VAL A 52 -1.93 23.87 5.20
CA VAL A 52 -2.59 22.82 5.99
C VAL A 52 -3.36 23.39 7.18
N ILE A 53 -4.63 23.03 7.27
CA ILE A 53 -5.42 23.14 8.49
C ILE A 53 -5.35 21.80 9.22
N ILE A 54 -4.82 21.82 10.44
CA ILE A 54 -4.60 20.65 11.27
C ILE A 54 -5.70 20.59 12.32
N LYS A 55 -6.48 19.51 12.34
CA LYS A 55 -7.56 19.26 13.29
C LYS A 55 -7.24 18.03 14.14
N PRO A 56 -6.50 18.19 15.26
CA PRO A 56 -6.23 17.10 16.20
C PRO A 56 -7.53 16.63 16.87
N SER A 57 -7.53 15.37 17.32
CA SER A 57 -8.67 14.80 18.05
C SER A 57 -8.79 15.36 19.46
N GLU A 58 -10.00 15.77 19.83
CA GLU A 58 -10.40 16.20 21.17
C GLU A 58 -10.32 15.07 22.22
N VAL A 59 -10.32 13.81 21.77
CA VAL A 59 -10.25 12.63 22.64
C VAL A 59 -8.82 12.43 23.19
N ALA A 60 -7.80 13.04 22.57
CA ALA A 60 -6.42 13.07 23.05
C ALA A 60 -5.98 14.51 23.42
N PRO A 61 -6.59 15.14 24.45
CA PRO A 61 -6.51 16.58 24.68
C PRO A 61 -5.10 17.07 25.02
N ALA A 62 -4.30 16.27 25.75
CA ALA A 62 -2.93 16.65 26.08
C ALA A 62 -2.06 16.79 24.82
N THR A 63 -2.16 15.84 23.89
CA THR A 63 -1.44 15.88 22.61
C THR A 63 -1.97 16.99 21.72
N ALA A 64 -3.30 17.17 21.64
CA ALA A 64 -3.91 18.24 20.87
C ALA A 64 -3.45 19.63 21.33
N ALA A 65 -3.43 19.88 22.65
CA ALA A 65 -2.93 21.12 23.23
C ALA A 65 -1.43 21.33 22.96
N LEU A 66 -0.63 20.25 23.02
CA LEU A 66 0.80 20.32 22.70
C LEU A 66 1.03 20.67 21.23
N ILE A 67 0.32 20.04 20.30
CA ILE A 67 0.39 20.34 18.86
C ILE A 67 0.02 21.81 18.62
N ALA A 68 -1.10 22.29 19.17
CA ALA A 68 -1.53 23.68 19.04
C ALA A 68 -0.51 24.69 19.60
N LYS A 69 0.17 24.34 20.69
CA LYS A 69 1.21 25.18 21.31
C LYS A 69 2.51 25.22 20.50
N LEU A 70 2.89 24.11 19.87
CA LEU A 70 4.20 23.97 19.24
C LEU A 70 4.19 24.37 17.76
N ILE A 71 3.16 24.01 16.98
CA ILE A 71 3.15 24.25 15.53
C ILE A 71 3.45 25.71 15.16
N PRO A 72 2.80 26.74 15.76
CA PRO A 72 3.07 28.13 15.42
C PRO A 72 4.47 28.65 15.80
N LYS A 73 5.23 27.89 16.61
CA LYS A 73 6.61 28.26 17.00
C LYS A 73 7.65 27.83 15.98
N TYR A 74 7.33 26.83 15.15
CA TYR A 74 8.30 26.20 14.25
C TYR A 74 7.87 26.28 12.78
N LEU A 75 6.57 26.38 12.51
CA LEU A 75 6.01 26.46 11.17
C LEU A 75 5.34 27.82 10.93
N ASP A 76 5.26 28.22 9.66
CA ASP A 76 4.58 29.45 9.26
C ASP A 76 3.10 29.41 9.70
N PRO A 77 2.67 30.29 10.62
CA PRO A 77 1.31 30.25 11.17
C PRO A 77 0.25 30.67 10.16
N THR A 78 0.62 31.30 9.04
CA THR A 78 -0.31 31.64 7.95
C THR A 78 -0.54 30.48 6.99
N CYS A 79 0.41 29.55 6.89
CA CYS A 79 0.30 28.35 6.05
C CYS A 79 -0.15 27.11 6.83
N TYR A 80 0.15 27.02 8.13
CA TYR A 80 -0.04 25.82 8.94
C TYR A 80 -0.74 26.13 10.26
N THR A 81 -2.06 26.05 10.26
CA THR A 81 -2.90 26.45 11.41
C THR A 81 -3.49 25.23 12.11
N VAL A 82 -3.45 25.21 13.45
CA VAL A 82 -4.09 24.17 14.26
C VAL A 82 -5.43 24.69 14.76
N LEU A 83 -6.50 23.92 14.51
CA LEU A 83 -7.83 24.17 15.04
C LEU A 83 -8.20 23.09 16.06
N LEU A 84 -8.56 23.51 17.26
CA LEU A 84 -9.07 22.63 18.30
C LEU A 84 -10.61 22.65 18.30
N GLY A 85 -11.23 21.61 18.86
CA GLY A 85 -12.68 21.48 18.96
C GLY A 85 -13.14 20.05 18.78
N GLY A 86 -14.42 19.79 19.01
CA GLY A 86 -15.02 18.48 18.83
C GLY A 86 -15.89 18.42 17.57
N VAL A 87 -16.98 17.66 17.67
CA VAL A 87 -17.95 17.45 16.58
C VAL A 87 -18.54 18.76 16.07
N LYS A 88 -18.91 19.69 16.95
CA LYS A 88 -19.55 20.97 16.57
C LYS A 88 -18.62 21.82 15.71
N GLU A 89 -17.38 22.00 16.15
CA GLU A 89 -16.36 22.79 15.46
C GLU A 89 -15.97 22.11 14.14
N THR A 90 -15.80 20.79 14.14
CA THR A 90 -15.50 20.01 12.92
C THR A 90 -16.63 20.12 11.89
N THR A 91 -17.89 20.09 12.34
CA THR A 91 -19.06 20.25 11.46
C THR A 91 -19.11 21.64 10.82
N GLN A 92 -18.73 22.69 11.54
CA GLN A 92 -18.65 24.03 10.96
C GLN A 92 -17.46 24.13 9.99
N LEU A 93 -16.30 23.59 10.39
CA LEU A 93 -15.09 23.59 9.56
C LEU A 93 -15.32 22.91 8.22
N LEU A 94 -16.08 21.80 8.18
CA LEU A 94 -16.38 21.07 6.94
C LEU A 94 -17.31 21.82 5.97
N LYS A 95 -17.84 22.99 6.34
CA LYS A 95 -18.55 23.89 5.42
C LYS A 95 -17.62 24.84 4.68
N GLU A 96 -16.36 24.93 5.10
CA GLU A 96 -15.36 25.73 4.40
C GLU A 96 -14.81 24.95 3.20
N ARG A 97 -14.30 25.69 2.22
CA ARG A 97 -13.74 25.10 1.00
C ARG A 97 -12.27 24.71 1.21
N PHE A 98 -11.97 23.43 1.02
CA PHE A 98 -10.61 22.88 0.94
C PHE A 98 -10.33 22.39 -0.47
N ASP A 99 -9.06 22.17 -0.80
CA ASP A 99 -8.64 21.56 -2.06
C ASP A 99 -8.35 20.06 -1.90
N TYR A 100 -8.18 19.60 -0.65
CA TYR A 100 -8.07 18.18 -0.29
C TYR A 100 -8.47 17.95 1.18
N ILE A 101 -9.12 16.83 1.48
CA ILE A 101 -9.39 16.42 2.87
C ILE A 101 -8.77 15.05 3.17
N PHE A 102 -7.94 14.99 4.21
CA PHE A 102 -7.38 13.76 4.75
C PHE A 102 -8.01 13.48 6.12
N TYR A 103 -8.60 12.31 6.29
CA TYR A 103 -9.23 11.90 7.54
C TYR A 103 -8.78 10.51 7.96
N THR A 104 -8.49 10.36 9.25
CA THR A 104 -8.35 9.05 9.89
C THR A 104 -9.36 8.88 11.00
N GLY A 105 -10.08 7.75 11.02
CA GLY A 105 -10.98 7.41 12.12
C GLY A 105 -12.06 6.39 11.75
N SER A 106 -13.26 6.51 12.31
CA SER A 106 -14.34 5.54 12.08
C SER A 106 -14.99 5.67 10.70
N THR A 107 -15.49 4.55 10.16
CA THR A 107 -16.23 4.49 8.89
C THR A 107 -17.46 5.39 8.86
N ASN A 108 -18.21 5.46 9.97
CA ASN A 108 -19.41 6.29 10.06
C ASN A 108 -19.09 7.78 9.88
N VAL A 109 -18.03 8.27 10.53
CA VAL A 109 -17.59 9.66 10.39
C VAL A 109 -16.91 9.89 9.04
N GLY A 110 -16.20 8.90 8.49
CA GLY A 110 -15.66 8.95 7.13
C GLY A 110 -16.73 9.23 6.08
N LYS A 111 -17.92 8.60 6.21
CA LYS A 111 -19.07 8.88 5.33
C LYS A 111 -19.60 10.31 5.48
N ILE A 112 -19.61 10.86 6.69
CA ILE A 112 -20.02 12.26 6.95
C ILE A 112 -19.04 13.23 6.29
N ILE A 113 -17.74 12.99 6.44
CA ILE A 113 -16.68 13.82 5.86
C ILE A 113 -16.73 13.77 4.32
N HIS A 114 -16.84 12.57 3.75
CA HIS A 114 -16.93 12.41 2.30
C HIS A 114 -18.18 13.08 1.73
N LYS A 115 -19.32 13.00 2.45
CA LYS A 115 -20.55 13.70 2.07
C LYS A 115 -20.35 15.23 2.05
N ALA A 116 -19.68 15.79 3.06
CA ALA A 116 -19.37 17.22 3.10
C ALA A 116 -18.40 17.63 1.98
N ALA A 117 -17.35 16.82 1.74
CA ALA A 117 -16.39 17.06 0.66
C ALA A 117 -17.05 17.14 -0.73
N ASN A 118 -18.09 16.32 -0.95
CA ASN A 118 -18.82 16.29 -2.23
C ASN A 118 -19.60 17.58 -2.54
N GLU A 119 -19.91 18.41 -1.55
CA GLU A 119 -20.52 19.74 -1.77
C GLU A 119 -19.62 20.64 -2.63
N TYR A 120 -18.30 20.48 -2.50
CA TYR A 120 -17.28 21.24 -3.21
C TYR A 120 -16.47 20.40 -4.21
N LEU A 121 -16.87 19.14 -4.44
CA LEU A 121 -16.14 18.16 -5.26
C LEU A 121 -14.67 17.96 -4.84
N VAL A 122 -14.43 17.98 -3.52
CA VAL A 122 -13.09 17.91 -2.95
C VAL A 122 -12.63 16.45 -2.86
N PRO A 123 -11.45 16.10 -3.39
CA PRO A 123 -10.89 14.77 -3.23
C PRO A 123 -10.60 14.47 -1.75
N THR A 124 -10.78 13.21 -1.37
CA THR A 124 -10.57 12.75 0.01
C THR A 124 -9.66 11.54 0.08
N THR A 125 -8.78 11.50 1.07
CA THR A 125 -8.20 10.25 1.60
C THR A 125 -8.88 9.92 2.91
N LEU A 126 -9.39 8.70 3.03
CA LEU A 126 -10.09 8.19 4.20
C LEU A 126 -9.36 6.95 4.70
N GLU A 127 -8.67 7.07 5.82
CA GLU A 127 -8.03 5.98 6.54
C GLU A 127 -8.99 5.48 7.63
N LEU A 128 -9.69 4.38 7.38
CA LEU A 128 -10.76 3.89 8.25
C LEU A 128 -10.36 2.57 8.94
N GLY A 129 -11.27 2.00 9.71
CA GLY A 129 -11.04 0.77 10.48
C GLY A 129 -11.55 -0.49 9.80
N GLY A 130 -11.67 -1.55 10.58
CA GLY A 130 -12.24 -2.82 10.16
C GLY A 130 -11.72 -3.96 11.00
N LYS A 131 -12.27 -5.16 10.81
CA LYS A 131 -11.82 -6.35 11.55
C LYS A 131 -10.66 -7.01 10.81
N SER A 132 -9.44 -6.63 11.15
CA SER A 132 -8.22 -7.21 10.58
C SER A 132 -8.04 -8.69 10.95
N PRO A 133 -8.21 -9.65 10.00
CA PRO A 133 -8.15 -11.07 10.30
C PRO A 133 -6.71 -11.55 10.46
N VAL A 134 -6.53 -12.58 11.28
CA VAL A 134 -5.32 -13.41 11.29
C VAL A 134 -5.70 -14.84 10.94
N TYR A 135 -5.03 -15.44 9.95
CA TYR A 135 -5.03 -16.88 9.75
C TYR A 135 -3.72 -17.48 10.29
N LEU A 136 -3.80 -18.58 11.04
CA LEU A 136 -2.65 -19.28 11.62
C LEU A 136 -2.80 -20.79 11.41
N ASP A 137 -1.80 -21.40 10.78
CA ASP A 137 -1.71 -22.86 10.65
C ASP A 137 -0.59 -23.47 11.51
N SER A 138 -0.45 -24.79 11.46
CA SER A 138 0.52 -25.55 12.25
C SER A 138 1.94 -25.60 11.67
N THR A 139 2.18 -24.99 10.51
CA THR A 139 3.49 -25.05 9.83
C THR A 139 4.52 -24.07 10.43
N VAL A 140 4.05 -23.10 11.21
CA VAL A 140 4.87 -22.02 11.75
C VAL A 140 5.71 -22.45 12.95
N ASP A 141 6.69 -21.61 13.31
CA ASP A 141 7.18 -21.63 14.68
C ASP A 141 6.10 -21.00 15.57
N MET A 142 5.40 -21.84 16.34
CA MET A 142 4.24 -21.40 17.10
C MET A 142 4.60 -20.38 18.19
N GLU A 143 5.78 -20.48 18.80
CA GLU A 143 6.18 -19.51 19.82
C GLU A 143 6.42 -18.12 19.22
N VAL A 144 7.14 -18.07 18.09
CA VAL A 144 7.37 -16.82 17.36
C VAL A 144 6.05 -16.24 16.85
N ALA A 145 5.17 -17.07 16.29
CA ALA A 145 3.87 -16.63 15.80
C ALA A 145 3.00 -16.03 16.92
N VAL A 146 2.92 -16.70 18.07
CA VAL A 146 2.16 -16.21 19.23
C VAL A 146 2.73 -14.88 19.73
N LYS A 147 4.07 -14.75 19.85
CA LYS A 147 4.70 -13.47 20.23
C LYS A 147 4.32 -12.35 19.26
N ARG A 148 4.44 -12.57 17.95
CA ARG A 148 4.12 -11.55 16.94
C ARG A 148 2.65 -11.14 16.97
N ILE A 149 1.73 -12.10 17.03
CA ILE A 149 0.28 -11.84 17.09
C ILE A 149 -0.09 -11.10 18.37
N LEU A 150 0.43 -11.53 19.53
CA LEU A 150 0.13 -10.88 20.81
C LEU A 150 0.72 -9.48 20.90
N TRP A 151 1.93 -9.26 20.37
CA TRP A 151 2.52 -7.93 20.32
C TRP A 151 1.63 -6.98 19.51
N GLY A 152 1.24 -7.40 18.30
CA GLY A 152 0.31 -6.62 17.47
C GLY A 152 -1.03 -6.37 18.16
N LYS A 153 -1.55 -7.36 18.90
CA LYS A 153 -2.83 -7.24 19.61
C LYS A 153 -2.77 -6.32 20.82
N CYS A 154 -1.68 -6.37 21.58
CA CYS A 154 -1.56 -5.68 22.87
C CYS A 154 -0.92 -4.30 22.74
N ALA A 155 -0.27 -3.99 21.61
CA ALA A 155 0.20 -2.66 21.29
C ALA A 155 -0.95 -1.65 21.47
N ASN A 156 -0.70 -0.60 22.27
CA ASN A 156 -1.71 0.41 22.63
C ASN A 156 -3.03 -0.16 23.23
N ALA A 157 -2.94 -1.29 23.93
CA ALA A 157 -4.09 -2.05 24.42
C ALA A 157 -5.07 -2.44 23.28
N GLY A 158 -4.56 -2.72 22.09
CA GLY A 158 -5.37 -3.13 20.93
C GLY A 158 -6.15 -2.02 20.26
N GLN A 159 -5.95 -0.75 20.66
CA GLN A 159 -6.57 0.43 20.06
C GLN A 159 -5.80 0.85 18.80
N THR A 160 -5.75 -0.02 17.80
CA THR A 160 -4.95 0.15 16.58
C THR A 160 -5.73 -0.38 15.38
N CYS A 161 -5.90 0.42 14.32
CA CYS A 161 -6.74 0.09 13.15
C CYS A 161 -6.25 -1.14 12.37
N VAL A 162 -4.97 -1.47 12.48
CA VAL A 162 -4.35 -2.68 11.91
C VAL A 162 -4.00 -3.71 12.98
N ALA A 163 -4.51 -3.61 14.21
CA ALA A 163 -4.31 -4.67 15.19
C ALA A 163 -4.94 -5.98 14.68
N PRO A 164 -4.36 -7.14 15.00
CA PRO A 164 -5.05 -8.41 14.96
C PRO A 164 -6.42 -8.30 15.64
N ASP A 165 -7.50 -8.30 14.87
CA ASP A 165 -8.83 -8.16 15.44
C ASP A 165 -9.33 -9.51 15.92
N TYR A 166 -9.26 -10.54 15.06
CA TYR A 166 -9.63 -11.93 15.39
C TYR A 166 -8.68 -12.93 14.74
N LEU A 167 -8.57 -14.12 15.34
CA LEU A 167 -7.74 -15.23 14.86
C LEU A 167 -8.61 -16.36 14.31
N MET A 168 -8.23 -16.93 13.18
CA MET A 168 -8.80 -18.15 12.61
C MET A 168 -7.74 -19.24 12.55
N CYS A 169 -8.05 -20.42 13.08
CA CYS A 169 -7.13 -21.55 13.06
C CYS A 169 -7.87 -22.88 13.32
N SER A 170 -7.18 -24.01 13.20
CA SER A 170 -7.74 -25.30 13.58
C SER A 170 -7.85 -25.44 15.11
N LYS A 171 -8.67 -26.39 15.59
CA LYS A 171 -8.84 -26.64 17.03
C LYS A 171 -7.53 -26.99 17.75
N GLN A 172 -6.64 -27.72 17.07
CA GLN A 172 -5.32 -28.07 17.59
C GLN A 172 -4.46 -26.82 17.76
N VAL A 173 -4.39 -25.98 16.73
CA VAL A 173 -3.62 -24.73 16.74
C VAL A 173 -4.15 -23.76 17.80
N GLN A 174 -5.47 -23.66 17.97
CA GLN A 174 -6.08 -22.87 19.04
C GLN A 174 -5.53 -23.28 20.42
N SER A 175 -5.48 -24.58 20.69
CA SER A 175 -5.06 -25.11 21.98
C SER A 175 -3.59 -24.79 22.27
N GLU A 176 -2.73 -24.93 21.26
CA GLU A 176 -1.31 -24.59 21.37
C GLU A 176 -1.09 -23.07 21.53
N PHE A 177 -1.80 -22.26 20.74
CA PHE A 177 -1.75 -20.80 20.80
C PHE A 177 -2.12 -20.31 22.21
N VAL A 178 -3.24 -20.76 22.76
CA VAL A 178 -3.72 -20.36 24.10
C VAL A 178 -2.70 -20.71 25.19
N ALA A 179 -2.12 -21.91 25.14
CA ALA A 179 -1.13 -22.34 26.13
C ALA A 179 0.11 -21.45 26.12
N LYS A 180 0.67 -21.16 24.93
CA LYS A 180 1.84 -20.28 24.79
C LYS A 180 1.51 -18.83 25.12
N ALA A 181 0.33 -18.35 24.72
CA ALA A 181 -0.10 -16.99 24.96
C ALA A 181 -0.18 -16.67 26.46
N LYS A 182 -0.71 -17.61 27.26
CA LYS A 182 -0.76 -17.48 28.73
C LYS A 182 0.63 -17.28 29.34
N THR A 183 1.63 -18.02 28.86
CA THR A 183 3.02 -17.90 29.34
C THR A 183 3.64 -16.56 28.92
N ILE A 184 3.51 -16.20 27.64
CA ILE A 184 4.10 -14.99 27.06
C ILE A 184 3.52 -13.72 27.70
N LEU A 185 2.18 -13.64 27.86
CA LEU A 185 1.55 -12.47 28.48
C LEU A 185 1.98 -12.28 29.93
N ARG A 186 2.19 -13.38 30.66
CA ARG A 186 2.71 -13.34 32.04
C ARG A 186 4.17 -12.92 32.09
N GLU A 187 4.98 -13.29 31.10
CA GLU A 187 6.36 -12.85 30.96
C GLU A 187 6.45 -11.34 30.70
N TRP A 188 5.62 -10.83 29.78
CA TRP A 188 5.65 -9.41 29.40
C TRP A 188 5.07 -8.47 30.45
N TYR A 189 3.91 -8.82 31.00
CA TYR A 189 3.17 -7.92 31.90
C TYR A 189 3.25 -8.31 33.37
N GLY A 190 3.99 -9.38 33.68
CA GLY A 190 4.15 -9.88 35.05
C GLY A 190 2.90 -10.55 35.61
N LYS A 191 2.92 -10.82 36.92
CA LYS A 191 1.78 -11.41 37.65
C LYS A 191 0.65 -10.39 37.89
N ASN A 192 0.99 -9.12 38.07
CA ASN A 192 0.04 -8.02 38.23
C ASN A 192 -0.06 -7.22 36.94
N VAL A 193 -0.82 -7.76 35.97
CA VAL A 193 -0.96 -7.18 34.63
C VAL A 193 -1.47 -5.74 34.68
N LYS A 194 -2.41 -5.44 35.59
CA LYS A 194 -2.96 -4.09 35.80
C LYS A 194 -1.87 -3.08 36.14
N GLY A 195 -0.90 -3.48 36.95
CA GLY A 195 0.22 -2.62 37.38
C GLY A 195 1.36 -2.51 36.37
N SER A 196 1.31 -3.18 35.21
CA SER A 196 2.38 -3.10 34.22
C SER A 196 2.45 -1.70 33.60
N PRO A 197 3.64 -1.08 33.54
CA PRO A 197 3.83 0.21 32.89
C PRO A 197 3.74 0.14 31.35
N ASP A 198 3.86 -1.07 30.78
CA ASP A 198 3.91 -1.31 29.33
C ASP A 198 2.53 -1.61 28.72
N LEU A 199 1.46 -1.55 29.52
CA LEU A 199 0.09 -1.79 29.07
C LEU A 199 -0.76 -0.52 29.20
N GLY A 200 -1.28 -0.07 28.06
CA GLY A 200 -2.14 1.10 27.98
C GLY A 200 -3.48 0.96 28.71
N ARG A 201 -4.28 2.03 28.68
CA ARG A 201 -5.67 2.06 29.18
C ARG A 201 -6.64 2.34 28.05
N ILE A 202 -7.89 1.92 28.23
CA ILE A 202 -8.94 2.23 27.27
C ILE A 202 -9.22 3.73 27.32
N VAL A 203 -9.39 4.34 26.14
CA VAL A 203 -9.38 5.81 25.99
C VAL A 203 -10.53 6.51 26.73
N SER A 204 -11.70 5.88 26.82
CA SER A 204 -12.88 6.48 27.45
C SER A 204 -13.81 5.43 28.05
N ASP A 205 -14.69 5.88 28.96
CA ASP A 205 -15.63 4.99 29.65
C ASP A 205 -16.62 4.33 28.68
N THR A 206 -16.98 5.02 27.59
CA THR A 206 -17.84 4.47 26.53
C THR A 206 -17.16 3.30 25.82
N HIS A 207 -15.89 3.46 25.42
CA HIS A 207 -15.14 2.36 24.79
C HIS A 207 -14.91 1.21 25.77
N TYR A 208 -14.63 1.53 27.05
CA TYR A 208 -14.46 0.54 28.10
C TYR A 208 -15.72 -0.31 28.28
N LYS A 209 -16.89 0.31 28.44
CA LYS A 209 -18.17 -0.39 28.65
C LYS A 209 -18.48 -1.35 27.49
N ARG A 210 -18.35 -0.87 26.25
CA ARG A 210 -18.53 -1.70 25.04
C ARG A 210 -17.60 -2.91 25.02
N LEU A 211 -16.32 -2.73 25.35
CA LEU A 211 -15.36 -3.83 25.39
C LEU A 211 -15.67 -4.85 26.50
N VAL A 212 -16.13 -4.40 27.67
CA VAL A 212 -16.53 -5.31 28.76
C VAL A 212 -17.68 -6.21 28.34
N GLU A 213 -18.66 -5.69 27.57
CA GLU A 213 -19.78 -6.48 27.06
C GLU A 213 -19.31 -7.65 26.17
N PHE A 214 -18.25 -7.45 25.37
CA PHE A 214 -17.67 -8.48 24.52
C PHE A 214 -17.06 -9.66 25.29
N LEU A 215 -16.66 -9.48 26.55
CA LEU A 215 -16.07 -10.55 27.37
C LEU A 215 -17.05 -11.71 27.61
N SER A 216 -18.36 -11.47 27.45
CA SER A 216 -19.41 -12.47 27.57
C SER A 216 -19.68 -13.27 26.28
N ASN A 217 -19.08 -12.89 25.15
CA ASN A 217 -19.38 -13.44 23.82
C ASN A 217 -18.60 -14.74 23.50
N GLY A 218 -18.34 -15.57 24.51
CA GLY A 218 -17.55 -16.80 24.37
C GLY A 218 -17.05 -17.27 25.73
N THR A 219 -15.96 -18.04 25.73
CA THR A 219 -15.28 -18.47 26.94
C THR A 219 -13.93 -17.77 27.06
N VAL A 220 -13.69 -17.11 28.19
CA VAL A 220 -12.39 -16.51 28.51
C VAL A 220 -11.36 -17.62 28.73
N ALA A 221 -10.41 -17.77 27.80
CA ALA A 221 -9.33 -18.75 27.90
C ALA A 221 -8.07 -18.17 28.59
N VAL A 222 -7.85 -16.86 28.43
CA VAL A 222 -6.77 -16.10 29.05
C VAL A 222 -7.31 -14.71 29.40
N GLY A 223 -6.90 -14.16 30.55
CA GLY A 223 -7.25 -12.80 30.97
C GLY A 223 -8.67 -12.68 31.50
N GLY A 224 -9.37 -11.62 31.07
CA GLY A 224 -10.72 -11.27 31.49
C GLY A 224 -10.80 -10.31 32.69
N GLU A 225 -9.66 -9.91 33.26
CA GLU A 225 -9.62 -8.93 34.34
C GLU A 225 -10.00 -7.54 33.83
N THR A 226 -10.82 -6.82 34.60
CA THR A 226 -11.26 -5.46 34.26
C THR A 226 -11.27 -4.57 35.50
N ASP A 227 -11.08 -3.27 35.30
CA ASP A 227 -11.29 -2.25 36.32
C ASP A 227 -11.78 -0.96 35.67
N ALA A 228 -13.04 -0.61 35.97
CA ALA A 228 -13.71 0.55 35.41
C ALA A 228 -13.08 1.88 35.88
N SER A 229 -12.53 1.92 37.10
CA SER A 229 -11.96 3.15 37.67
C SER A 229 -10.70 3.61 36.93
N GLU A 230 -9.96 2.68 36.35
CA GLU A 230 -8.76 2.94 35.56
C GLU A 230 -8.96 2.72 34.06
N ARG A 231 -10.17 2.36 33.61
CA ARG A 231 -10.45 1.88 32.25
C ARG A 231 -9.49 0.77 31.82
N PHE A 232 -9.20 -0.14 32.73
CA PHE A 232 -8.27 -1.25 32.52
C PHE A 232 -9.02 -2.48 32.04
N ILE A 233 -8.52 -3.10 30.96
CA ILE A 233 -8.93 -4.44 30.51
C ILE A 233 -7.65 -5.21 30.24
N GLY A 234 -7.49 -6.37 30.87
CA GLY A 234 -6.34 -7.25 30.65
C GLY A 234 -6.35 -7.87 29.25
N PRO A 235 -5.17 -8.20 28.66
CA PRO A 235 -5.10 -8.97 27.42
C PRO A 235 -5.91 -10.26 27.54
N THR A 236 -6.97 -10.35 26.74
CA THR A 236 -7.99 -11.38 26.85
C THR A 236 -8.06 -12.20 25.57
N ILE A 237 -8.11 -13.52 25.71
CA ILE A 237 -8.37 -14.44 24.58
C ILE A 237 -9.72 -15.10 24.80
N LEU A 238 -10.61 -14.95 23.82
CA LEU A 238 -11.91 -15.62 23.81
C LEU A 238 -11.88 -16.82 22.87
N VAL A 239 -12.37 -17.96 23.35
CA VAL A 239 -12.58 -19.16 22.53
C VAL A 239 -14.06 -19.51 22.50
N ASN A 240 -14.45 -20.41 21.59
CA ASN A 240 -15.85 -20.79 21.38
C ASN A 240 -16.75 -19.59 21.03
N VAL A 241 -16.19 -18.59 20.36
CA VAL A 241 -16.94 -17.45 19.82
C VAL A 241 -17.70 -17.89 18.56
N LYS A 242 -18.88 -17.33 18.33
CA LYS A 242 -19.67 -17.55 17.11
C LYS A 242 -19.47 -16.37 16.16
N PRO A 243 -19.51 -16.60 14.83
CA PRO A 243 -19.45 -15.52 13.86
C PRO A 243 -20.49 -14.42 14.08
N SER A 244 -21.67 -14.78 14.61
CA SER A 244 -22.79 -13.87 14.91
C SER A 244 -22.66 -13.07 16.19
N ASP A 245 -21.69 -13.39 17.07
CA ASP A 245 -21.58 -12.71 18.36
C ASP A 245 -21.13 -11.25 18.17
N PRO A 246 -21.56 -10.30 19.02
CA PRO A 246 -21.21 -8.88 18.88
C PRO A 246 -19.70 -8.61 18.74
N VAL A 247 -18.84 -9.31 19.51
CA VAL A 247 -17.37 -9.23 19.38
C VAL A 247 -16.85 -9.58 17.98
N MET A 248 -17.63 -10.32 17.19
CA MET A 248 -17.33 -10.68 15.80
C MET A 248 -18.05 -9.81 14.77
N GLN A 249 -18.96 -8.92 15.16
CA GLN A 249 -19.71 -8.03 14.26
C GLN A 249 -19.10 -6.64 14.14
N GLU A 250 -18.49 -6.13 15.21
CA GLU A 250 -17.89 -4.79 15.25
C GLU A 250 -16.37 -4.85 15.37
N GLU A 251 -15.67 -3.80 14.93
CA GLU A 251 -14.24 -3.64 15.23
C GLU A 251 -14.02 -3.59 16.74
N ILE A 252 -13.12 -4.44 17.26
CA ILE A 252 -12.94 -4.59 18.70
C ILE A 252 -12.27 -3.33 19.25
N PHE A 253 -11.14 -2.94 18.65
CA PHE A 253 -10.36 -1.77 19.08
C PHE A 253 -10.02 -1.79 20.58
N GLY A 254 -9.55 -2.95 21.06
CA GLY A 254 -9.26 -3.23 22.45
C GLY A 254 -8.52 -4.56 22.61
N PRO A 255 -8.10 -4.92 23.84
CA PRO A 255 -7.17 -6.01 24.10
C PRO A 255 -7.87 -7.38 24.18
N ILE A 256 -8.89 -7.62 23.33
CA ILE A 256 -9.70 -8.84 23.30
C ILE A 256 -9.50 -9.54 21.96
N LEU A 257 -8.91 -10.75 21.95
CA LEU A 257 -8.65 -11.55 20.76
C LEU A 257 -9.57 -12.78 20.73
N PRO A 258 -10.69 -12.72 20.00
CA PRO A 258 -11.50 -13.91 19.73
C PRO A 258 -10.79 -14.86 18.75
N ILE A 259 -10.91 -16.16 19.01
CA ILE A 259 -10.43 -17.24 18.14
C ILE A 259 -11.63 -17.99 17.56
N LEU A 260 -11.76 -17.93 16.23
CA LEU A 260 -12.67 -18.75 15.44
C LEU A 260 -11.95 -20.04 15.02
N VAL A 261 -12.58 -21.17 15.32
CA VAL A 261 -12.12 -22.46 14.77
C VAL A 261 -12.65 -22.59 13.36
N VAL A 262 -11.75 -22.88 12.41
CA VAL A 262 -12.08 -23.19 11.02
C VAL A 262 -11.54 -24.57 10.66
N GLU A 263 -12.22 -25.25 9.74
CA GLU A 263 -11.85 -26.57 9.23
C GLU A 263 -10.54 -26.48 8.42
N ASP A 264 -10.44 -25.48 7.55
CA ASP A 264 -9.29 -25.29 6.67
C ASP A 264 -9.09 -23.83 6.24
N MET A 265 -8.08 -23.63 5.37
CA MET A 265 -7.77 -22.32 4.78
C MET A 265 -8.86 -21.78 3.85
N PHE A 266 -9.65 -22.65 3.21
CA PHE A 266 -10.71 -22.23 2.28
C PHE A 266 -11.91 -21.67 3.04
N GLU A 267 -12.28 -22.27 4.17
CA GLU A 267 -13.29 -21.72 5.07
C GLU A 267 -12.87 -20.34 5.60
N ALA A 268 -11.61 -20.19 6.02
CA ALA A 268 -11.09 -18.90 6.46
C ALA A 268 -11.21 -17.81 5.37
N VAL A 269 -10.84 -18.13 4.12
CA VAL A 269 -11.00 -17.21 2.98
C VAL A 269 -12.47 -16.86 2.75
N LYS A 270 -13.38 -17.85 2.83
CA LYS A 270 -14.82 -17.61 2.70
C LYS A 270 -15.35 -16.67 3.79
N ILE A 271 -14.94 -16.85 5.04
CA ILE A 271 -15.32 -15.97 6.15
C ILE A 271 -14.83 -14.54 5.90
N ILE A 272 -13.57 -14.37 5.51
CA ILE A 272 -13.01 -13.04 5.17
C ILE A 272 -13.83 -12.38 4.05
N ASN A 273 -14.08 -13.08 2.96
CA ASN A 273 -14.77 -12.52 1.79
C ASN A 273 -16.27 -12.24 2.02
N SER A 274 -16.88 -12.84 3.05
CA SER A 274 -18.26 -12.56 3.45
C SER A 274 -18.42 -11.28 4.28
N ARG A 275 -17.32 -10.61 4.60
CA ARG A 275 -17.26 -9.41 5.44
C ARG A 275 -16.73 -8.23 4.65
N GLU A 276 -16.88 -7.05 5.23
CA GLU A 276 -16.29 -5.83 4.69
C GLU A 276 -14.77 -5.91 4.63
N HIS A 277 -14.17 -5.32 3.60
CA HIS A 277 -12.74 -5.41 3.36
C HIS A 277 -11.94 -4.72 4.48
N PRO A 278 -11.03 -5.43 5.17
CA PRO A 278 -10.27 -4.90 6.28
C PRO A 278 -9.08 -4.06 5.83
N LEU A 279 -8.57 -3.22 6.73
CA LEU A 279 -7.37 -2.41 6.49
C LEU A 279 -6.09 -3.28 6.39
N ALA A 280 -6.01 -4.33 7.19
CA ALA A 280 -4.92 -5.30 7.14
C ALA A 280 -5.42 -6.75 7.24
N LEU A 281 -4.70 -7.66 6.60
CA LEU A 281 -4.86 -9.12 6.69
C LEU A 281 -3.51 -9.75 7.08
N TYR A 282 -3.55 -10.69 8.02
CA TYR A 282 -2.36 -11.37 8.53
C TYR A 282 -2.41 -12.87 8.26
N ILE A 283 -1.31 -13.43 7.75
CA ILE A 283 -1.19 -14.86 7.44
C ILE A 283 0.05 -15.41 8.12
N PHE A 284 -0.13 -16.38 9.02
CA PHE A 284 0.95 -17.11 9.67
C PHE A 284 1.00 -18.53 9.13
N SER A 285 1.90 -18.75 8.17
CA SER A 285 2.13 -20.03 7.49
C SER A 285 3.52 -20.05 6.85
N LYS A 286 4.16 -21.22 6.81
CA LYS A 286 5.34 -21.49 5.97
C LYS A 286 4.96 -22.07 4.61
N ASP A 287 3.71 -22.52 4.43
CA ASP A 287 3.22 -23.07 3.17
C ASP A 287 2.95 -21.94 2.15
N LYS A 288 3.63 -22.02 1.01
CA LYS A 288 3.52 -21.03 -0.07
C LYS A 288 2.17 -21.09 -0.77
N SER A 289 1.52 -22.24 -0.81
CA SER A 289 0.18 -22.40 -1.38
C SER A 289 -0.86 -21.66 -0.54
N VAL A 290 -0.78 -21.77 0.79
CA VAL A 290 -1.60 -21.01 1.75
C VAL A 290 -1.36 -19.52 1.56
N GLN A 291 -0.10 -19.07 1.59
CA GLN A 291 0.24 -17.65 1.40
C GLN A 291 -0.35 -17.10 0.10
N ASN A 292 -0.13 -17.81 -1.02
CA ASN A 292 -0.62 -17.41 -2.33
C ASN A 292 -2.16 -17.36 -2.37
N LEU A 293 -2.84 -18.36 -1.80
CA LEU A 293 -4.30 -18.41 -1.74
C LEU A 293 -4.87 -17.13 -1.11
N PHE A 294 -4.43 -16.77 0.09
CA PHE A 294 -4.94 -15.57 0.77
C PHE A 294 -4.57 -14.29 0.01
N THR A 295 -3.34 -14.16 -0.49
CA THR A 295 -2.93 -12.95 -1.22
C THR A 295 -3.65 -12.74 -2.55
N THR A 296 -4.22 -13.80 -3.15
CA THR A 296 -4.88 -13.73 -4.46
C THR A 296 -6.39 -13.87 -4.41
N GLN A 297 -6.95 -14.45 -3.34
CA GLN A 297 -8.38 -14.73 -3.18
C GLN A 297 -9.05 -13.90 -2.09
N THR A 298 -8.38 -12.87 -1.56
CA THR A 298 -8.98 -11.93 -0.59
C THR A 298 -8.70 -10.48 -0.98
N THR A 299 -9.50 -9.56 -0.45
CA THR A 299 -9.34 -8.11 -0.64
C THR A 299 -9.10 -7.43 0.71
N SER A 300 -8.02 -6.66 0.83
CA SER A 300 -7.68 -5.87 2.02
C SER A 300 -6.78 -4.69 1.63
N GLY A 301 -6.61 -3.71 2.52
CA GLY A 301 -5.68 -2.60 2.31
C GLY A 301 -4.22 -3.06 2.22
N SER A 302 -3.84 -4.01 3.09
CA SER A 302 -2.51 -4.61 3.08
C SER A 302 -2.54 -6.07 3.57
N VAL A 303 -1.59 -6.88 3.10
CA VAL A 303 -1.38 -8.25 3.57
C VAL A 303 0.03 -8.38 4.16
N THR A 304 0.14 -8.95 5.35
CA THR A 304 1.44 -9.25 5.98
C THR A 304 1.53 -10.73 6.32
N ILE A 305 2.65 -11.35 5.92
CA ILE A 305 2.91 -12.78 6.14
C ILE A 305 3.92 -12.94 7.27
N ASN A 306 3.57 -13.76 8.26
CA ASN A 306 4.36 -14.13 9.43
C ASN A 306 4.79 -12.97 10.33
N GLU A 307 4.08 -11.84 10.31
CA GLU A 307 4.33 -10.68 11.16
C GLU A 307 3.05 -9.85 11.32
N THR A 308 2.99 -8.95 12.30
CA THR A 308 1.94 -7.94 12.46
C THR A 308 2.53 -6.53 12.52
N LEU A 309 1.74 -5.49 12.20
CA LEU A 309 2.07 -4.05 12.24
C LEU A 309 3.29 -3.54 11.43
N GLN A 310 4.32 -4.36 11.21
CA GLN A 310 5.61 -3.96 10.64
C GLN A 310 5.50 -3.46 9.20
N GLN A 311 4.43 -3.80 8.48
CA GLN A 311 4.21 -3.26 7.14
C GLN A 311 4.10 -1.72 7.15
N LEU A 312 3.69 -1.12 8.26
CA LEU A 312 3.60 0.34 8.43
C LEU A 312 4.97 1.04 8.48
N CYS A 313 6.05 0.30 8.72
CA CYS A 313 7.41 0.83 8.81
C CYS A 313 8.12 0.89 7.45
N VAL A 314 7.50 0.38 6.38
CA VAL A 314 8.11 0.30 5.04
C VAL A 314 7.61 1.46 4.19
N HIS A 315 8.40 2.53 4.09
CA HIS A 315 8.02 3.74 3.34
C HIS A 315 7.81 3.56 1.83
N GLU A 316 8.23 2.43 1.26
CA GLU A 316 7.98 2.03 -0.13
C GLU A 316 6.67 1.28 -0.32
N LEU A 317 5.93 0.97 0.75
CA LEU A 317 4.58 0.42 0.67
C LEU A 317 3.57 1.56 0.86
N PRO A 318 2.55 1.67 -0.02
CA PRO A 318 1.43 2.57 0.25
C PRO A 318 0.63 2.01 1.43
N PHE A 319 0.28 2.88 2.38
CA PHE A 319 -0.64 2.54 3.47
C PHE A 319 -1.99 3.21 3.19
N GLY A 320 -3.03 2.38 3.08
CA GLY A 320 -4.39 2.82 2.79
C GLY A 320 -5.39 1.66 2.82
N GLY A 321 -6.67 1.99 2.93
CA GLY A 321 -7.77 1.02 2.93
C GLY A 321 -8.40 0.77 1.56
N VAL A 322 -9.37 -0.13 1.53
CA VAL A 322 -10.21 -0.42 0.35
C VAL A 322 -11.64 -0.68 0.81
N GLY A 323 -12.62 -0.08 0.12
CA GLY A 323 -14.03 -0.18 0.52
C GLY A 323 -14.26 0.49 1.88
N GLN A 324 -14.80 -0.24 2.86
CA GLN A 324 -15.19 0.34 4.15
C GLN A 324 -14.01 0.61 5.10
N SER A 325 -12.85 0.02 4.80
CA SER A 325 -11.58 0.36 5.48
C SER A 325 -10.91 1.60 4.91
N GLY A 326 -11.38 2.16 3.80
CA GLY A 326 -10.88 3.43 3.30
C GLY A 326 -10.79 3.57 1.79
N MET A 327 -10.28 4.73 1.40
CA MET A 327 -9.91 5.07 0.02
C MET A 327 -8.74 6.05 0.01
N GLY A 328 -7.89 5.97 -1.01
CA GLY A 328 -6.61 6.67 -1.03
C GLY A 328 -5.55 5.90 -0.25
N ALA A 329 -4.31 6.40 -0.30
CA ALA A 329 -3.18 5.84 0.44
C ALA A 329 -2.12 6.92 0.66
N TYR A 330 -1.26 6.73 1.65
CA TYR A 330 -0.15 7.64 1.94
C TYR A 330 1.08 6.87 2.46
N HIS A 331 2.03 7.59 3.06
CA HIS A 331 3.40 7.21 3.45
C HIS A 331 4.45 7.46 2.36
N GLY A 332 5.62 7.93 2.78
CA GLY A 332 6.76 8.16 1.89
C GLY A 332 6.38 8.96 0.64
N LYS A 333 6.74 8.42 -0.53
CA LYS A 333 6.40 9.02 -1.82
C LYS A 333 4.89 9.07 -2.09
N TYR A 334 4.12 8.10 -1.58
CA TYR A 334 2.68 8.07 -1.77
C TYR A 334 1.97 9.23 -1.07
N SER A 335 2.53 9.74 0.04
CA SER A 335 2.05 10.99 0.63
C SER A 335 2.20 12.18 -0.32
N PHE A 336 3.37 12.34 -0.96
CA PHE A 336 3.57 13.40 -1.95
C PHE A 336 2.61 13.26 -3.14
N ASP A 337 2.44 12.04 -3.65
CA ASP A 337 1.54 11.77 -4.77
C ASP A 337 0.07 12.04 -4.40
N THR A 338 -0.35 11.71 -3.17
CA THR A 338 -1.70 11.95 -2.66
C THR A 338 -2.04 13.42 -2.53
N PHE A 339 -1.07 14.25 -2.14
CA PHE A 339 -1.27 15.68 -1.96
C PHE A 339 -0.85 16.53 -3.17
N THR A 340 -0.64 15.91 -4.35
CA THR A 340 -0.41 16.63 -5.61
C THR A 340 -1.39 16.22 -6.70
N HIS A 341 -1.75 17.16 -7.55
CA HIS A 341 -2.42 16.89 -8.82
C HIS A 341 -1.39 16.54 -9.89
N SER A 342 -1.49 15.35 -10.47
CA SER A 342 -0.67 14.93 -11.61
C SER A 342 -1.16 15.58 -12.91
N LYS A 343 -0.63 16.75 -13.23
CA LYS A 343 -0.96 17.53 -14.44
C LYS A 343 -0.22 16.98 -15.65
N SER A 344 -0.96 16.44 -16.61
CA SER A 344 -0.42 16.03 -17.91
C SER A 344 -0.08 17.25 -18.78
N VAL A 345 1.15 17.33 -19.27
CA VAL A 345 1.61 18.39 -20.16
C VAL A 345 2.08 17.78 -21.48
N PHE A 346 1.42 18.18 -22.57
CA PHE A 346 1.73 17.77 -23.93
C PHE A 346 2.15 18.98 -24.75
N VAL A 347 3.37 18.95 -25.26
CA VAL A 347 3.98 20.05 -26.01
C VAL A 347 4.23 19.59 -27.44
N LYS A 348 3.58 20.24 -28.40
CA LYS A 348 3.94 20.12 -29.81
C LYS A 348 4.76 21.35 -30.21
N ASP A 349 5.76 21.15 -31.04
CA ASP A 349 6.39 22.25 -31.76
C ASP A 349 5.68 22.49 -33.11
N TYR A 350 6.10 23.54 -33.81
CA TYR A 350 5.62 23.84 -35.17
C TYR A 350 6.52 23.22 -36.25
N ASN A 351 7.16 22.07 -35.96
CA ASN A 351 8.06 21.44 -36.91
C ASN A 351 7.28 20.90 -38.12
N ALA A 352 7.66 21.34 -39.31
CA ALA A 352 7.03 20.95 -40.56
C ALA A 352 7.03 19.42 -40.81
N ILE A 353 8.04 18.70 -40.31
CA ILE A 353 8.12 17.24 -40.41
C ILE A 353 7.05 16.59 -39.54
N GLY A 354 6.93 17.03 -38.27
CA GLY A 354 5.91 16.54 -37.35
C GLY A 354 4.50 16.84 -37.84
N GLU A 355 4.30 18.05 -38.36
CA GLU A 355 3.02 18.48 -38.91
C GLU A 355 2.63 17.70 -40.18
N LYS A 356 3.60 17.43 -41.06
CA LYS A 356 3.37 16.58 -42.25
C LYS A 356 3.06 15.14 -41.88
N LEU A 357 3.74 14.57 -40.88
CA LEU A 357 3.43 13.22 -40.35
C LEU A 357 2.04 13.18 -39.72
N ALA A 358 1.65 14.23 -38.99
CA ALA A 358 0.34 14.35 -38.36
C ALA A 358 -0.79 14.71 -39.34
N SER A 359 -0.49 15.14 -40.57
CA SER A 359 -1.46 15.67 -41.54
C SER A 359 -2.62 14.72 -41.88
N SER A 360 -2.47 13.43 -41.63
CA SER A 360 -3.55 12.43 -41.77
C SER A 360 -4.73 12.67 -40.81
N ARG A 361 -4.55 13.47 -39.75
CA ARG A 361 -5.61 13.92 -38.85
C ARG A 361 -6.50 15.01 -39.46
N TYR A 362 -6.06 15.66 -40.53
CA TYR A 362 -6.81 16.76 -41.15
C TYR A 362 -7.76 16.26 -42.25
N PRO A 363 -8.95 16.87 -42.40
CA PRO A 363 -9.84 16.65 -43.53
C PRO A 363 -9.18 16.95 -44.90
N PRO A 364 -9.71 16.39 -46.00
CA PRO A 364 -10.76 15.37 -46.04
C PRO A 364 -10.24 14.01 -45.57
N TYR A 365 -11.09 13.24 -44.90
CA TYR A 365 -10.75 11.91 -44.40
C TYR A 365 -10.80 10.86 -45.51
N SER A 366 -9.93 9.86 -45.44
CA SER A 366 -9.91 8.73 -46.37
C SER A 366 -9.40 7.47 -45.67
N GLU A 367 -9.73 6.30 -46.21
CA GLU A 367 -9.25 5.01 -45.70
C GLU A 367 -7.72 4.96 -45.59
N LYS A 368 -7.02 5.59 -46.53
CA LYS A 368 -5.56 5.69 -46.50
C LYS A 368 -5.05 6.48 -45.30
N LYS A 369 -5.67 7.62 -44.99
CA LYS A 369 -5.32 8.44 -43.81
C LYS A 369 -5.66 7.71 -42.50
N LEU A 370 -6.81 7.04 -42.46
CA LEU A 370 -7.24 6.25 -41.30
C LEU A 370 -6.31 5.07 -41.03
N SER A 371 -5.94 4.32 -42.07
CA SER A 371 -4.98 3.20 -41.97
C SER A 371 -3.62 3.69 -41.47
N PHE A 372 -3.14 4.82 -41.99
CA PHE A 372 -1.87 5.40 -41.58
C PHE A 372 -1.87 5.88 -40.11
N ILE A 373 -2.89 6.63 -39.66
CA ILE A 373 -2.96 7.09 -38.27
C ILE A 373 -3.14 5.92 -37.31
N THR A 374 -3.94 4.90 -37.68
CA THR A 374 -4.10 3.67 -36.90
C THR A 374 -2.77 2.92 -36.77
N PHE A 375 -1.98 2.86 -37.85
CA PHE A 375 -0.64 2.30 -37.79
C PHE A 375 0.29 3.07 -36.83
N LEU A 376 0.22 4.41 -36.80
CA LEU A 376 1.02 5.22 -35.88
C LEU A 376 0.59 5.06 -34.42
N MET A 377 -0.71 4.94 -34.16
CA MET A 377 -1.30 4.76 -32.82
C MET A 377 -1.23 3.33 -32.29
N LYS A 378 -0.91 2.34 -33.14
CA LYS A 378 -0.82 0.95 -32.71
C LYS A 378 0.22 0.81 -31.59
N LYS A 379 -0.22 0.38 -30.41
CA LYS A 379 0.65 0.07 -29.28
C LYS A 379 1.62 -1.03 -29.68
N ARG A 380 2.90 -0.67 -29.83
CA ARG A 380 3.98 -1.62 -30.12
C ARG A 380 4.62 -2.02 -28.79
N ARG A 381 4.97 -3.30 -28.63
CA ARG A 381 5.86 -3.69 -27.54
C ARG A 381 7.19 -2.97 -27.79
N SER A 382 7.71 -2.24 -26.80
CA SER A 382 9.05 -1.69 -26.90
C SER A 382 10.01 -2.84 -27.17
N LEU A 383 10.73 -2.81 -28.29
CA LEU A 383 11.86 -3.70 -28.47
C LEU A 383 12.86 -3.35 -27.37
N SER A 384 13.13 -4.29 -26.47
CA SER A 384 14.13 -4.09 -25.43
C SER A 384 15.49 -3.91 -26.10
N LEU A 385 16.01 -2.68 -26.04
CA LEU A 385 17.36 -2.35 -26.52
C LEU A 385 18.44 -3.14 -25.78
N LYS A 386 18.10 -3.82 -24.67
CA LYS A 386 18.98 -4.72 -23.92
C LYS A 386 19.62 -5.80 -24.79
N TYR A 387 18.93 -6.25 -25.83
CA TYR A 387 19.42 -7.29 -26.75
C TYR A 387 19.98 -6.73 -28.06
N LEU A 388 19.89 -5.41 -28.29
CA LEU A 388 20.41 -4.78 -29.50
C LEU A 388 21.92 -5.01 -29.68
N PRO A 389 22.77 -4.93 -28.64
CA PRO A 389 24.19 -5.26 -28.77
C PRO A 389 24.40 -6.70 -29.23
N HIS A 390 23.57 -7.65 -28.77
CA HIS A 390 23.70 -9.07 -29.10
C HIS A 390 23.33 -9.31 -30.57
N ALA A 391 22.28 -8.64 -31.05
CA ALA A 391 21.88 -8.68 -32.46
C ALA A 391 22.96 -8.06 -33.38
N ILE A 392 23.59 -6.96 -32.96
CA ILE A 392 24.68 -6.31 -33.71
C ILE A 392 25.91 -7.24 -33.76
N PHE A 393 26.32 -7.82 -32.62
CA PHE A 393 27.44 -8.76 -32.59
C PHE A 393 27.20 -10.00 -33.44
N PHE A 394 25.97 -10.54 -33.41
CA PHE A 394 25.58 -11.66 -34.26
C PHE A 394 25.66 -11.30 -35.76
N ALA A 395 25.17 -10.12 -36.15
CA ALA A 395 25.24 -9.65 -37.54
C ALA A 395 26.70 -9.42 -38.00
N LEU A 396 27.55 -8.86 -37.15
CA LEU A 396 28.98 -8.68 -37.42
C LEU A 396 29.70 -10.03 -37.55
N GLY A 397 29.37 -11.02 -36.72
CA GLY A 397 29.91 -12.38 -36.82
C GLY A 397 29.53 -13.06 -38.14
N ILE A 398 28.27 -12.90 -38.58
CA ILE A 398 27.82 -13.37 -39.88
C ILE A 398 28.62 -12.70 -41.01
N ALA A 399 28.74 -11.37 -40.99
CA ALA A 399 29.47 -10.61 -41.99
C ALA A 399 30.95 -11.03 -42.07
N ALA A 400 31.61 -11.21 -40.91
CA ALA A 400 32.99 -11.68 -40.84
C ALA A 400 33.15 -13.10 -41.41
N THR A 401 32.18 -13.99 -41.18
CA THR A 401 32.18 -15.35 -41.74
C THR A 401 32.09 -15.32 -43.27
N PHE A 402 31.21 -14.48 -43.83
CA PHE A 402 31.12 -14.32 -45.29
C PHE A 402 32.36 -13.67 -45.89
N ALA A 403 32.94 -12.67 -45.21
CA ALA A 403 34.19 -12.04 -45.64
C ALA A 403 35.35 -13.05 -45.64
N GLY A 404 35.49 -13.86 -44.58
CA GLY A 404 36.52 -14.90 -44.49
C GLY A 404 36.38 -15.96 -45.58
N LYS A 405 35.14 -16.42 -45.88
CA LYS A 405 34.90 -17.34 -47.00
C LYS A 405 35.26 -16.73 -48.36
N ALA A 406 34.97 -15.44 -48.57
CA ALA A 406 35.32 -14.75 -49.81
C ALA A 406 36.84 -14.61 -49.98
N ILE A 407 37.56 -14.31 -48.89
CA ILE A 407 39.03 -14.22 -48.88
C ILE A 407 39.65 -15.60 -49.15
N ALA A 408 39.21 -16.65 -48.46
CA ALA A 408 39.72 -18.00 -48.66
C ALA A 408 39.51 -18.49 -50.11
N LYS A 409 38.35 -18.18 -50.70
CA LYS A 409 38.07 -18.48 -52.11
C LYS A 409 39.02 -17.72 -53.05
N ALA A 410 39.29 -16.45 -52.78
CA ALA A 410 40.21 -15.64 -53.58
C ALA A 410 41.66 -16.15 -53.46
N GLU A 411 42.09 -16.63 -52.28
CA GLU A 411 43.40 -17.24 -52.09
C GLU A 411 43.53 -18.60 -52.82
N GLU A 412 42.46 -19.41 -52.81
CA GLU A 412 42.42 -20.68 -53.54
C GLU A 412 42.50 -20.46 -55.07
N GLU A 413 41.74 -19.48 -55.58
CA GLU A 413 41.80 -19.06 -56.99
C GLU A 413 43.19 -18.50 -57.37
N ALA A 414 43.81 -17.69 -56.50
CA ALA A 414 45.15 -17.16 -56.72
C ALA A 414 46.23 -18.27 -56.71
N SER A 415 46.13 -19.24 -55.80
CA SER A 415 47.05 -20.39 -55.74
C SER A 415 46.90 -21.32 -56.93
N ALA A 416 45.69 -21.52 -57.44
CA ALA A 416 45.43 -22.27 -58.66
C ALA A 416 46.09 -21.58 -59.87
N LEU A 417 45.92 -20.27 -60.00
CA LEU A 417 46.52 -19.46 -61.06
C LEU A 417 48.06 -19.50 -61.01
N GLN A 418 48.63 -19.41 -59.82
CA GLN A 418 50.09 -19.48 -59.63
C GLN A 418 50.65 -20.86 -60.01
N THR A 419 49.92 -21.94 -59.68
CA THR A 419 50.29 -23.31 -60.04
C THR A 419 50.27 -23.51 -61.57
N GLU A 420 49.27 -22.93 -62.24
CA GLU A 420 49.16 -22.96 -63.71
C GLU A 420 50.31 -22.17 -64.38
N ILE A 421 50.64 -20.99 -63.86
CA ILE A 421 51.79 -20.19 -64.31
C ILE A 421 53.11 -20.96 -64.13
N ASP A 422 53.30 -21.63 -63.00
CA ASP A 422 54.53 -22.39 -62.73
C ASP A 422 54.61 -23.68 -63.59
N PHE A 423 53.48 -24.28 -63.92
CA PHE A 423 53.40 -25.39 -64.88
C PHE A 423 53.76 -24.95 -66.30
N GLU A 424 53.23 -23.82 -66.79
CA GLU A 424 53.61 -23.26 -68.09
C GLU A 424 55.09 -22.89 -68.16
N LYS A 425 55.64 -22.27 -67.11
CA LYS A 425 57.09 -21.94 -67.04
C LYS A 425 57.97 -23.19 -67.10
N LYS A 426 57.54 -24.32 -66.53
CA LYS A 426 58.25 -25.60 -66.65
C LYS A 426 58.16 -26.17 -68.05
N ARG A 427 56.99 -26.11 -68.69
CA ARG A 427 56.78 -26.56 -70.08
C ARG A 427 57.66 -25.78 -71.06
N LEU A 428 57.77 -24.46 -70.91
CA LEU A 428 58.62 -23.59 -71.74
C LEU A 428 60.13 -23.81 -71.57
N LYS A 429 60.58 -24.42 -70.46
CA LYS A 429 61.98 -24.77 -70.23
C LYS A 429 62.40 -26.14 -70.78
N GLN A 430 61.45 -26.94 -71.27
CA GLN A 430 61.69 -28.27 -71.85
C GLN A 430 61.55 -28.30 -73.39
N MET A 431 61.21 -27.16 -74.00
CA MET A 431 61.35 -26.89 -75.43
C MET A 431 62.64 -26.13 -75.67
#